data_AF-A0A8E0I4H7-F1
#
_entry.id   AF-A0A8E0I4H7-F1
#
_cell.length_a   1.000
_cell.length_b   1.000
_cell.length_c   1.000
_cell.angle_alpha   90.00
_cell.angle_beta   90.00
_cell.angle_gamma   90.00
#
_symmetry.space_group_name_H-M   'P 1'
#
loop_
_entity.id
_entity.type
_entity.pdbx_description
1 polymer ?
#
loop_
_entity_poly.entity_id
_entity_poly.type
_entity_poly.pdbx_seq_one_letter_code
_entity_poly.pdbx_strand_id
1 'polypeptide(L)'
;MPTQASQKRWKQILQSIYDAIEDHGYPPTVREIGKSVGLSSSSTVAAYLEKLLAAGLIAKDPAKPRTLEVTSAGRDFIGVQDHGIPIVGTVAAGVPITAIENIDDYFPVPDDLPYAADELFMLRVQGNSMIKIGILDGDQIIVKKQNDAENGQIVVAMTEEDEATVKRFYKEKNGIRLHPENDSMDDMFFPDVTILGIVVSLYRPALV
;
A
#
# COMPACT_ATOMS: atom_id res chain seq x y z
N MET A 1 -31.08 9.10 -8.72
CA MET A 1 -29.82 9.56 -8.08
C MET A 1 -30.16 10.41 -6.85
N PRO A 2 -29.39 10.30 -5.75
CA PRO A 2 -29.63 11.06 -4.52
C PRO A 2 -29.52 12.59 -4.73
N THR A 3 -30.29 13.37 -3.99
CA THR A 3 -30.18 14.85 -3.96
C THR A 3 -28.87 15.29 -3.30
N GLN A 4 -28.35 16.49 -3.61
CA GLN A 4 -27.08 16.99 -3.01
C GLN A 4 -27.10 16.96 -1.47
N ALA A 5 -28.22 17.32 -0.84
CA ALA A 5 -28.37 17.26 0.62
C ALA A 5 -28.28 15.82 1.15
N SER A 6 -28.79 14.84 0.41
CA SER A 6 -28.67 13.43 0.77
C SER A 6 -27.26 12.87 0.56
N GLN A 7 -26.53 13.32 -0.48
CA GLN A 7 -25.13 12.95 -0.69
C GLN A 7 -24.22 13.42 0.45
N LYS A 8 -24.40 14.66 0.93
CA LYS A 8 -23.65 15.17 2.09
C LYS A 8 -23.87 14.30 3.32
N ARG A 9 -25.11 13.86 3.57
CA ARG A 9 -25.44 13.01 4.71
C ARG A 9 -24.86 11.60 4.57
N TRP A 10 -24.94 11.03 3.37
CA TRP A 10 -24.34 9.73 3.06
C TRP A 10 -22.84 9.77 3.32
N LYS A 11 -22.17 10.83 2.87
CA LYS A 11 -20.73 11.03 3.10
C LYS A 11 -20.38 11.05 4.59
N GLN A 12 -21.13 11.80 5.40
CA GLN A 12 -20.91 11.86 6.85
C GLN A 12 -21.08 10.51 7.54
N ILE A 13 -22.09 9.73 7.15
CA ILE A 13 -22.35 8.41 7.73
C ILE A 13 -21.25 7.43 7.33
N LEU A 14 -20.90 7.39 6.04
CA LEU A 14 -19.82 6.54 5.55
C LEU A 14 -18.48 6.88 6.21
N GLN A 15 -18.14 8.17 6.33
CA GLN A 15 -16.92 8.63 6.99
C GLN A 15 -16.88 8.16 8.46
N SER A 16 -17.99 8.32 9.19
CA SER A 16 -18.05 7.87 10.58
C SER A 16 -17.89 6.35 10.73
N ILE A 17 -18.32 5.55 9.75
CA ILE A 17 -18.13 4.10 9.76
C ILE A 17 -16.67 3.78 9.46
N TYR A 18 -16.10 4.41 8.42
CA TYR A 18 -14.70 4.26 8.04
C TYR A 18 -13.77 4.61 9.20
N ASP A 19 -13.86 5.83 9.75
CA ASP A 19 -13.01 6.30 10.84
C ASP A 19 -13.04 5.37 12.06
N ALA A 20 -14.23 4.86 12.44
CA ALA A 20 -14.34 3.96 13.58
C ALA A 20 -13.74 2.56 13.33
N ILE A 21 -13.80 2.06 12.08
CA ILE A 21 -13.14 0.81 11.71
C ILE A 21 -11.62 1.00 11.74
N GLU A 22 -11.11 2.11 11.19
CA GLU A 22 -9.67 2.42 11.18
C GLU A 22 -9.14 2.66 12.61
N ASP A 23 -9.85 3.43 13.44
CA ASP A 23 -9.38 3.82 14.78
C ASP A 23 -9.53 2.72 15.84
N HIS A 24 -10.51 1.82 15.68
CA HIS A 24 -10.88 0.86 16.73
C HIS A 24 -10.90 -0.60 16.28
N GLY A 25 -10.81 -0.86 14.97
CA GLY A 25 -10.87 -2.22 14.41
C GLY A 25 -12.26 -2.86 14.42
N TYR A 26 -13.32 -2.09 14.70
CA TYR A 26 -14.71 -2.57 14.67
C TYR A 26 -15.69 -1.47 14.24
N PRO A 27 -16.78 -1.82 13.53
CA PRO A 27 -17.73 -0.83 13.07
C PRO A 27 -18.55 -0.22 14.23
N PRO A 28 -18.94 1.05 14.11
CA PRO A 28 -19.73 1.74 15.13
C PRO A 28 -21.17 1.23 15.14
N THR A 29 -21.79 1.31 16.30
CA THR A 29 -23.22 1.02 16.47
C THR A 29 -24.10 2.10 15.81
N VAL A 30 -25.35 1.74 15.49
CA VAL A 30 -26.35 2.68 14.96
C VAL A 30 -26.49 3.93 15.83
N ARG A 31 -26.35 3.80 17.15
CA ARG A 31 -26.43 4.92 18.10
C ARG A 31 -25.18 5.80 18.06
N GLU A 32 -24.00 5.22 17.91
CA GLU A 32 -22.74 5.97 17.77
C GLU A 32 -22.70 6.74 16.46
N ILE A 33 -23.12 6.12 15.35
CA ILE A 33 -23.28 6.80 14.05
C ILE A 33 -24.26 7.98 14.18
N GLY A 34 -25.40 7.77 14.85
CA GLY A 34 -26.37 8.84 15.07
C GLY A 34 -25.74 10.02 15.84
N LYS A 35 -24.98 9.72 16.90
CA LYS A 35 -24.29 10.74 17.70
C LYS A 35 -23.22 11.49 16.89
N SER A 36 -22.41 10.80 16.09
CA SER A 36 -21.32 11.40 15.32
C SER A 36 -21.83 12.33 14.21
N VAL A 37 -22.94 11.97 13.56
CA VAL A 37 -23.52 12.78 12.46
C VAL A 37 -24.62 13.74 12.90
N GLY A 38 -24.92 13.84 14.20
CA GLY A 38 -25.93 14.74 14.75
C GLY A 38 -27.38 14.32 14.47
N LEU A 39 -27.66 13.03 14.39
CA LEU A 39 -29.00 12.44 14.27
C LEU A 39 -29.47 11.88 15.62
N SER A 40 -30.65 12.32 16.08
CA SER A 40 -31.24 11.89 17.35
C SER A 40 -32.00 10.57 17.26
N SER A 41 -32.42 10.16 16.06
CA SER A 41 -33.24 8.96 15.87
C SER A 41 -32.44 7.80 15.26
N SER A 42 -32.37 6.69 15.98
CA SER A 42 -31.78 5.44 15.49
C SER A 42 -32.50 4.88 14.27
N SER A 43 -33.81 5.13 14.12
CA SER A 43 -34.57 4.68 12.94
C SER A 43 -34.17 5.45 11.68
N THR A 44 -33.82 6.74 11.81
CA THR A 44 -33.32 7.55 10.70
C THR A 44 -31.95 7.06 10.23
N VAL A 45 -31.06 6.72 11.17
CA VAL A 45 -29.75 6.14 10.84
C VAL A 45 -29.92 4.79 10.15
N ALA A 46 -30.78 3.91 10.66
CA ALA A 46 -31.05 2.62 10.04
C ALA A 46 -31.56 2.75 8.59
N ALA A 47 -32.47 3.70 8.33
CA ALA A 47 -32.96 3.97 6.99
C ALA A 47 -31.87 4.50 6.03
N TYR A 48 -30.87 5.22 6.54
CA TYR A 48 -29.70 5.60 5.74
C TYR A 48 -28.81 4.40 5.45
N LEU A 49 -28.56 3.53 6.43
CA LEU A 49 -27.77 2.31 6.24
C LEU A 49 -28.41 1.39 5.19
N GLU A 50 -29.73 1.21 5.19
CA GLU A 50 -30.42 0.43 4.16
C GLU A 50 -30.20 1.00 2.76
N LYS A 51 -30.23 2.34 2.62
CA LYS A 51 -29.98 3.00 1.33
C LYS A 51 -28.52 2.86 0.87
N LEU A 52 -27.57 2.95 1.80
CA LEU A 52 -26.14 2.77 1.52
C LEU A 52 -25.84 1.31 1.13
N LEU A 53 -26.47 0.34 1.78
CA LEU A 53 -26.43 -1.08 1.41
C LEU A 53 -27.00 -1.31 0.01
N ALA A 54 -28.19 -0.77 -0.27
CA ALA A 54 -28.82 -0.88 -1.59
C ALA A 54 -28.01 -0.21 -2.71
N ALA A 55 -27.24 0.83 -2.37
CA ALA A 55 -26.30 1.49 -3.28
C ALA A 55 -24.94 0.78 -3.40
N GLY A 56 -24.70 -0.29 -2.64
CA GLY A 56 -23.43 -1.02 -2.64
C GLY A 56 -22.26 -0.25 -2.01
N LEU A 57 -22.52 0.81 -1.23
CA LEU A 57 -21.50 1.64 -0.59
C LEU A 57 -21.03 1.06 0.76
N ILE A 58 -21.82 0.17 1.33
CA ILE A 58 -21.48 -0.63 2.51
C ILE A 58 -21.93 -2.07 2.28
N ALA A 59 -21.31 -3.01 3.01
CA ALA A 59 -21.66 -4.42 3.00
C ALA A 59 -21.90 -4.92 4.43
N LYS A 60 -22.67 -6.01 4.56
CA LYS A 60 -22.92 -6.68 5.83
C LYS A 60 -22.99 -8.19 5.60
N ASP A 61 -22.19 -8.96 6.32
CA ASP A 61 -22.28 -10.43 6.27
C ASP A 61 -23.56 -10.89 6.99
N PRO A 62 -24.48 -11.61 6.31
CA PRO A 62 -25.69 -12.16 6.93
C PRO A 62 -25.39 -13.13 8.09
N ALA A 63 -24.23 -13.81 8.07
CA ALA A 63 -23.83 -14.78 9.07
C ALA A 63 -23.15 -14.14 10.30
N LYS A 64 -22.68 -12.88 10.20
CA LYS A 64 -21.97 -12.18 11.26
C LYS A 64 -22.52 -10.75 11.42
N PRO A 65 -23.47 -10.50 12.33
CA PRO A 65 -24.15 -9.21 12.46
C PRO A 65 -23.26 -8.00 12.84
N ARG A 66 -21.93 -8.19 13.05
CA ARG A 66 -20.93 -7.17 13.40
C ARG A 66 -19.92 -6.83 12.28
N THR A 67 -20.11 -7.27 11.04
CA THR A 67 -19.19 -7.00 9.91
C THR A 67 -19.72 -5.92 8.97
N LEU A 68 -20.20 -4.80 9.53
CA LEU A 68 -20.52 -3.66 8.69
C LEU A 68 -19.20 -3.11 8.12
N GLU A 69 -19.05 -3.18 6.79
CA GLU A 69 -17.82 -2.78 6.09
C GLU A 69 -18.14 -1.68 5.06
N VAL A 70 -17.19 -0.76 4.85
CA VAL A 70 -17.25 0.22 3.77
C VAL A 70 -16.65 -0.40 2.52
N THR A 71 -17.44 -0.53 1.46
CA THR A 71 -16.96 -1.12 0.19
C THR A 71 -15.98 -0.18 -0.51
N SER A 72 -15.28 -0.65 -1.54
CA SER A 72 -14.44 0.21 -2.38
C SER A 72 -15.22 1.40 -2.95
N ALA A 73 -16.44 1.17 -3.45
CA ALA A 73 -17.32 2.24 -3.93
C ALA A 73 -17.73 3.22 -2.81
N GLY A 74 -17.89 2.74 -1.57
CA GLY A 74 -18.12 3.56 -0.39
C GLY A 74 -16.94 4.46 -0.04
N ARG A 75 -15.72 3.93 -0.13
CA ARG A 75 -14.46 4.66 0.10
C ARG A 75 -14.25 5.75 -0.96
N ASP A 76 -14.46 5.42 -2.24
CA ASP A 76 -14.45 6.39 -3.33
C ASP A 76 -15.48 7.52 -3.11
N PHE A 77 -16.68 7.17 -2.63
CA PHE A 77 -17.73 8.15 -2.37
C PHE A 77 -17.36 9.16 -1.27
N ILE A 78 -16.60 8.72 -0.25
CA ILE A 78 -16.09 9.63 0.79
C ILE A 78 -14.79 10.34 0.39
N GLY A 79 -14.19 9.96 -0.75
CA GLY A 79 -12.92 10.51 -1.20
C GLY A 79 -11.73 9.90 -0.44
N VAL A 80 -11.93 8.75 0.20
CA VAL A 80 -10.85 7.88 0.64
C VAL A 80 -10.42 7.11 -0.60
N GLN A 81 -9.38 7.60 -1.25
CA GLN A 81 -8.66 6.77 -2.21
C GLN A 81 -7.68 5.94 -1.38
N ASP A 82 -7.93 4.63 -1.31
CA ASP A 82 -6.86 3.67 -1.05
C ASP A 82 -5.89 3.83 -2.23
N HIS A 83 -4.99 4.77 -2.11
CA HIS A 83 -3.76 4.73 -2.88
C HIS A 83 -3.07 3.49 -2.37
N GLY A 84 -3.26 2.37 -3.07
CA GLY A 84 -2.57 1.13 -2.75
C GLY A 84 -1.06 1.32 -2.78
N ILE A 85 -0.31 0.25 -2.89
CA ILE A 85 1.14 0.35 -3.04
C ILE A 85 1.44 1.12 -4.34
N PRO A 86 2.11 2.29 -4.29
CA PRO A 86 2.42 3.06 -5.49
C PRO A 86 3.42 2.29 -6.34
N ILE A 87 3.10 2.07 -7.62
CA ILE A 87 4.02 1.50 -8.61
C ILE A 87 4.86 2.63 -9.16
N VAL A 88 6.16 2.57 -8.88
CA VAL A 88 7.12 3.59 -9.27
C VAL A 88 7.90 3.09 -10.49
N GLY A 89 7.90 3.90 -11.55
CA GLY A 89 8.49 3.54 -12.84
C GLY A 89 10.01 3.50 -12.80
N THR A 90 10.64 4.67 -12.90
CA THR A 90 12.10 4.81 -12.80
C THR A 90 12.44 5.60 -11.55
N VAL A 91 13.37 5.09 -10.74
CA VAL A 91 13.88 5.84 -9.59
C VAL A 91 14.94 6.81 -10.09
N ALA A 92 14.55 8.06 -10.31
CA ALA A 92 15.48 9.14 -10.60
C ALA A 92 16.01 9.75 -9.29
N ALA A 93 17.27 10.15 -9.26
CA ALA A 93 17.84 10.75 -8.07
C ALA A 93 17.34 12.17 -7.77
N GLY A 94 17.49 12.54 -6.50
CA GLY A 94 17.12 13.85 -5.98
C GLY A 94 15.62 14.07 -5.78
N VAL A 95 14.78 13.14 -6.22
CA VAL A 95 13.32 13.19 -6.06
C VAL A 95 12.89 12.04 -5.14
N PRO A 96 12.04 12.29 -4.13
CA PRO A 96 11.47 11.20 -3.34
C PRO A 96 10.82 10.15 -4.24
N ILE A 97 11.05 8.87 -3.96
CA ILE A 97 10.44 7.74 -4.69
C ILE A 97 8.92 7.89 -4.79
N THR A 98 8.31 8.47 -3.76
CA THR A 98 6.86 8.71 -3.65
C THR A 98 6.39 10.02 -4.29
N ALA A 99 7.24 10.73 -5.04
CA ALA A 99 6.80 11.91 -5.76
C ALA A 99 5.80 11.51 -6.84
N ILE A 100 4.73 12.30 -6.98
CA ILE A 100 3.61 12.03 -7.92
C ILE A 100 4.13 11.81 -9.35
N GLU A 101 5.20 12.52 -9.73
CA GLU A 101 5.81 12.44 -11.06
C GLU A 101 6.42 11.06 -11.38
N ASN A 102 6.70 10.24 -10.36
CA ASN A 102 7.29 8.91 -10.53
C ASN A 102 6.28 7.76 -10.38
N ILE A 103 5.01 8.05 -10.06
CA ILE A 103 3.96 7.05 -9.82
C ILE A 103 3.24 6.76 -11.15
N ASP A 104 3.37 5.51 -11.63
CA ASP A 104 2.72 5.03 -12.84
C ASP A 104 1.28 4.55 -12.56
N ASP A 105 1.08 3.83 -11.46
CA ASP A 105 -0.22 3.23 -11.07
C ASP A 105 -0.20 2.84 -9.57
N TYR A 106 -1.28 2.24 -9.06
CA TYR A 106 -1.40 1.71 -7.71
C TYR A 106 -1.73 0.22 -7.71
N PHE A 107 -1.10 -0.54 -6.82
CA PHE A 107 -1.36 -1.96 -6.61
C PHE A 107 -2.09 -2.18 -5.27
N PRO A 108 -3.17 -2.98 -5.21
CA PRO A 108 -3.85 -3.24 -3.95
C PRO A 108 -2.91 -3.90 -2.93
N VAL A 109 -2.96 -3.48 -1.66
CA VAL A 109 -2.17 -4.12 -0.60
C VAL A 109 -2.71 -5.54 -0.35
N PRO A 110 -1.89 -6.60 -0.49
CA PRO A 110 -2.31 -7.95 -0.13
C PRO A 110 -2.60 -8.10 1.37
N ASP A 111 -3.66 -8.82 1.73
CA ASP A 111 -4.10 -8.99 3.14
C ASP A 111 -3.05 -9.70 4.03
N ASP A 112 -2.13 -10.46 3.43
CA ASP A 112 -1.07 -11.20 4.11
C ASP A 112 0.22 -10.39 4.31
N LEU A 113 0.30 -9.18 3.77
CA LEU A 113 1.41 -8.26 4.02
C LEU A 113 1.17 -7.47 5.32
N PRO A 114 2.07 -7.56 6.32
CA PRO A 114 1.90 -6.90 7.61
C PRO A 114 2.33 -5.42 7.58
N TYR A 115 2.07 -4.70 6.49
CA TYR A 115 2.51 -3.32 6.28
C TYR A 115 1.39 -2.48 5.67
N ALA A 116 1.31 -1.21 6.07
CA ALA A 116 0.37 -0.26 5.48
C ALA A 116 0.83 0.20 4.08
N ALA A 117 -0.09 0.67 3.24
CA ALA A 117 0.21 1.09 1.86
C ALA A 117 1.26 2.22 1.80
N ASP A 118 1.22 3.14 2.75
CA ASP A 118 2.14 4.28 2.86
C ASP A 118 3.56 3.88 3.29
N GLU A 119 3.72 2.71 3.90
CA GLU A 119 5.03 2.11 4.19
C GLU A 119 5.65 1.41 2.97
N LEU A 120 4.87 1.20 1.90
CA LEU A 120 5.27 0.39 0.75
C LEU A 120 5.43 1.22 -0.53
N PHE A 121 6.20 0.68 -1.46
CA PHE A 121 6.21 1.06 -2.88
C PHE A 121 6.57 -0.16 -3.73
N MET A 122 6.22 -0.13 -5.01
CA MET A 122 6.58 -1.16 -5.97
C MET A 122 7.56 -0.63 -7.00
N LEU A 123 8.51 -1.47 -7.41
CA LEU A 123 9.42 -1.18 -8.51
C LEU A 123 9.40 -2.31 -9.52
N ARG A 124 9.54 -1.95 -10.79
CA ARG A 124 9.82 -2.92 -11.85
C ARG A 124 11.31 -3.24 -11.88
N VAL A 125 11.65 -4.51 -11.79
CA VAL A 125 13.02 -5.01 -11.89
C VAL A 125 13.48 -4.91 -13.35
N GLN A 126 14.69 -4.38 -13.53
CA GLN A 126 15.38 -4.35 -14.81
C GLN A 126 16.68 -5.16 -14.72
N GLY A 127 16.85 -6.10 -15.65
CA GLY A 127 18.00 -6.97 -15.75
C GLY A 127 17.96 -8.21 -14.85
N ASN A 128 19.07 -8.95 -14.84
CA ASN A 128 19.14 -10.32 -14.35
C ASN A 128 20.04 -10.47 -13.11
N SER A 129 20.25 -9.40 -12.34
CA SER A 129 21.18 -9.46 -11.20
C SER A 129 20.72 -10.36 -10.05
N MET A 130 19.44 -10.70 -9.99
CA MET A 130 18.84 -11.44 -8.88
C MET A 130 18.26 -12.82 -9.29
N ILE A 131 18.70 -13.37 -10.43
CA ILE A 131 18.09 -14.57 -11.04
C ILE A 131 18.14 -15.84 -10.19
N LYS A 132 19.19 -16.06 -9.37
CA LYS A 132 19.34 -17.29 -8.59
C LYS A 132 18.27 -17.47 -7.52
N ILE A 133 17.68 -16.36 -7.09
CA ILE A 133 16.58 -16.37 -6.11
C ILE A 133 15.22 -16.19 -6.78
N GLY A 134 15.16 -16.31 -8.10
CA GLY A 134 13.92 -16.31 -8.88
C GLY A 134 13.33 -14.93 -9.19
N ILE A 135 14.08 -13.84 -8.95
CA ILE A 135 13.71 -12.49 -9.39
C ILE A 135 14.25 -12.29 -10.81
N LEU A 136 13.35 -12.11 -11.77
CA LEU A 136 13.63 -12.02 -13.20
C LEU A 136 13.42 -10.59 -13.71
N ASP A 137 13.99 -10.31 -14.89
CA ASP A 137 13.72 -9.07 -15.61
C ASP A 137 12.21 -8.90 -15.86
N GLY A 138 11.70 -7.70 -15.58
CA GLY A 138 10.29 -7.36 -15.74
C GLY A 138 9.39 -7.71 -14.55
N ASP A 139 9.91 -8.41 -13.53
CA ASP A 139 9.18 -8.62 -12.28
C ASP A 139 8.86 -7.31 -11.57
N GLN A 140 7.86 -7.34 -10.69
CA GLN A 140 7.58 -6.24 -9.78
C GLN A 140 7.89 -6.65 -8.34
N ILE A 141 8.71 -5.86 -7.66
CA ILE A 141 9.04 -6.08 -6.25
C ILE A 141 8.27 -5.12 -5.36
N ILE A 142 7.75 -5.60 -4.24
CA ILE A 142 7.18 -4.78 -3.18
C ILE A 142 8.29 -4.48 -2.18
N VAL A 143 8.49 -3.19 -1.90
CA VAL A 143 9.58 -2.68 -1.09
C VAL A 143 9.00 -1.92 0.09
N LYS A 144 9.45 -2.27 1.30
CA LYS A 144 9.14 -1.52 2.52
C LYS A 144 10.14 -0.37 2.67
N LYS A 145 9.63 0.85 2.80
CA LYS A 145 10.40 2.09 2.97
C LYS A 145 11.13 2.04 4.31
N GLN A 146 12.45 2.05 4.24
CA GLN A 146 13.33 2.21 5.39
C GLN A 146 14.74 2.57 4.90
N ASN A 147 15.54 3.16 5.77
CA ASN A 147 16.89 3.65 5.47
C ASN A 147 18.01 2.78 6.07
N ASP A 148 17.65 1.62 6.64
CA ASP A 148 18.55 0.64 7.19
C ASP A 148 18.25 -0.76 6.65
N ALA A 149 19.23 -1.66 6.77
CA ALA A 149 19.11 -3.05 6.39
C ALA A 149 20.05 -3.93 7.21
N GLU A 150 19.64 -5.18 7.41
CA GLU A 150 20.44 -6.22 8.04
C GLU A 150 21.21 -7.04 6.99
N ASN A 151 22.34 -7.62 7.38
CA ASN A 151 23.15 -8.45 6.50
C ASN A 151 22.34 -9.64 5.98
N GLY A 152 22.36 -9.81 4.67
CA GLY A 152 21.61 -10.84 3.97
C GLY A 152 20.22 -10.43 3.51
N GLN A 153 19.71 -9.24 3.87
CA GLN A 153 18.45 -8.74 3.30
C GLN A 153 18.62 -8.33 1.83
N ILE A 154 17.54 -8.46 1.05
CA ILE A 154 17.49 -7.94 -0.32
C ILE A 154 16.99 -6.50 -0.22
N VAL A 155 17.75 -5.57 -0.78
CA VAL A 155 17.49 -4.14 -0.66
C VAL A 155 17.36 -3.50 -2.01
N VAL A 156 16.65 -2.37 -2.04
CA VAL A 156 16.80 -1.36 -3.07
C VAL A 156 17.76 -0.31 -2.51
N ALA A 157 18.91 -0.15 -3.16
CA ALA A 157 19.94 0.80 -2.77
C ALA A 157 20.21 1.78 -3.90
N MET A 158 20.45 3.03 -3.54
CA MET A 158 20.92 4.07 -4.45
C MET A 158 22.43 4.23 -4.26
N THR A 159 23.17 4.14 -5.37
CA THR A 159 24.62 4.36 -5.41
C THR A 159 24.95 5.85 -5.55
N GLU A 160 26.23 6.23 -5.46
CA GLU A 160 26.69 7.62 -5.70
C GLU A 160 26.43 8.10 -7.14
N GLU A 161 26.23 7.18 -8.09
CA GLU A 161 25.88 7.47 -9.48
C GLU A 161 24.38 7.64 -9.69
N ASP A 162 23.60 7.76 -8.60
CA ASP A 162 22.18 8.08 -8.66
C ASP A 162 21.35 6.99 -9.39
N GLU A 163 21.89 5.75 -9.41
CA GLU A 163 21.24 4.56 -9.97
C GLU A 163 20.70 3.65 -8.85
N ALA A 164 19.40 3.37 -8.91
CA ALA A 164 18.76 2.43 -8.00
C ALA A 164 19.02 0.98 -8.43
N THR A 165 19.55 0.16 -7.53
CA THR A 165 19.87 -1.24 -7.78
C THR A 165 19.26 -2.16 -6.75
N VAL A 166 18.87 -3.36 -7.18
CA VAL A 166 18.38 -4.44 -6.32
C VAL A 166 19.51 -5.44 -6.09
N LYS A 167 19.94 -5.60 -4.84
CA LYS A 167 21.06 -6.48 -4.46
C LYS A 167 20.85 -7.04 -3.06
N ARG A 168 21.57 -8.11 -2.72
CA ARG A 168 21.68 -8.57 -1.34
C ARG A 168 22.70 -7.71 -0.59
N PHE A 169 22.29 -7.16 0.54
CA PHE A 169 23.06 -6.22 1.32
C PHE A 169 23.96 -6.91 2.35
N TYR A 170 25.21 -6.44 2.46
CA TYR A 170 26.12 -6.80 3.53
C TYR A 170 26.91 -5.58 4.00
N LYS A 171 26.74 -5.22 5.26
CA LYS A 171 27.59 -4.26 5.98
C LYS A 171 28.84 -4.98 6.49
N GLU A 172 30.00 -4.54 6.01
CA GLU A 172 31.32 -5.06 6.36
C GLU A 172 32.14 -3.99 7.07
N LYS A 173 33.32 -4.37 7.60
CA LYS A 173 34.18 -3.42 8.35
C LYS A 173 34.64 -2.24 7.51
N ASN A 174 34.78 -2.42 6.20
CA ASN A 174 35.38 -1.46 5.28
C ASN A 174 34.37 -0.87 4.28
N GLY A 175 33.07 -0.98 4.55
CA GLY A 175 32.03 -0.43 3.69
C GLY A 175 30.84 -1.38 3.52
N ILE A 176 30.16 -1.22 2.40
CA ILE A 176 28.95 -1.96 2.03
C ILE A 176 29.25 -2.80 0.80
N ARG A 177 28.90 -4.07 0.88
CA ARG A 177 28.94 -5.01 -0.23
C ARG A 177 27.51 -5.27 -0.72
N LEU A 178 27.28 -5.01 -1.99
CA LEU A 178 26.04 -5.30 -2.69
C LEU A 178 26.26 -6.53 -3.58
N HIS A 179 25.72 -7.66 -3.14
CA HIS A 179 25.89 -8.96 -3.78
C HIS A 179 24.78 -9.23 -4.80
N PRO A 180 25.11 -9.48 -6.08
CA PRO A 180 24.16 -10.00 -7.04
C PRO A 180 23.90 -11.49 -6.81
N GLU A 181 22.64 -11.90 -6.92
CA GLU A 181 22.26 -13.32 -6.96
C GLU A 181 22.35 -13.83 -8.41
N ASN A 182 23.53 -13.72 -9.02
CA ASN A 182 23.85 -14.16 -10.39
C ASN A 182 25.33 -14.55 -10.52
N ASP A 183 25.62 -15.76 -11.02
CA ASP A 183 26.99 -16.28 -11.21
C ASP A 183 27.84 -15.48 -12.21
N SER A 184 27.21 -14.76 -13.13
CA SER A 184 27.92 -13.98 -14.15
C SER A 184 28.27 -12.56 -13.71
N MET A 185 28.00 -12.19 -12.45
CA MET A 185 28.17 -10.84 -11.92
C MET A 185 28.97 -10.88 -10.63
N ASP A 186 29.90 -9.94 -10.48
CA ASP A 186 30.76 -9.82 -9.31
C ASP A 186 30.13 -8.94 -8.21
N ASP A 187 30.62 -9.12 -6.99
CA ASP A 187 30.27 -8.28 -5.85
C ASP A 187 30.69 -6.82 -6.09
N MET A 188 29.78 -5.91 -5.73
CA MET A 188 30.01 -4.47 -5.81
C MET A 188 30.30 -3.92 -4.41
N PHE A 189 31.37 -3.12 -4.27
CA PHE A 189 31.81 -2.58 -2.98
C PHE A 189 31.73 -1.06 -3.01
N PHE A 190 31.10 -0.51 -1.98
CA PHE A 190 30.87 0.92 -1.84
C PHE A 190 31.30 1.39 -0.44
N PRO A 191 31.86 2.61 -0.30
CA PRO A 191 32.07 3.21 1.01
C PRO A 191 30.75 3.40 1.76
N ASP A 192 29.72 3.85 1.05
CA ASP A 192 28.36 4.04 1.55
C ASP A 192 27.34 3.90 0.41
N VAL A 193 26.07 3.62 0.74
CA VAL A 193 24.92 3.63 -0.19
C VAL A 193 23.69 4.11 0.56
N THR A 194 22.76 4.74 -0.16
CA THR A 194 21.46 5.09 0.45
C THR A 194 20.49 3.92 0.30
N ILE A 195 20.06 3.34 1.41
CA ILE A 195 19.01 2.32 1.39
C ILE A 195 17.66 3.03 1.20
N LEU A 196 16.94 2.62 0.15
CA LEU A 196 15.59 3.10 -0.16
C LEU A 196 14.52 2.23 0.50
N GLY A 197 14.84 0.95 0.71
CA GLY A 197 13.99 0.02 1.42
C GLY A 197 14.42 -1.43 1.27
N ILE A 198 13.69 -2.31 1.98
CA ILE A 198 13.89 -3.76 1.94
C ILE A 198 12.83 -4.41 1.05
N VAL A 199 13.23 -5.37 0.23
CA VAL A 199 12.30 -6.13 -0.61
C VAL A 199 11.56 -7.14 0.26
N VAL A 200 10.24 -7.01 0.33
CA VAL A 200 9.38 -7.85 1.20
C VAL A 200 8.52 -8.84 0.44
N SER A 201 8.26 -8.59 -0.85
CA SER A 201 7.48 -9.51 -1.69
C SER A 201 7.80 -9.33 -3.17
N LEU A 202 7.41 -10.32 -3.97
CA LEU A 202 7.59 -10.39 -5.41
C LEU A 202 6.22 -10.64 -6.06
N TYR A 203 5.88 -9.83 -7.05
CA TYR A 203 4.72 -10.00 -7.90
C TYR A 203 5.15 -10.16 -9.36
N ARG A 204 4.72 -11.28 -9.96
CA ARG A 204 4.91 -11.54 -11.38
C ARG A 204 3.53 -11.69 -12.02
N PRO A 205 3.05 -10.71 -12.81
CA PRO A 205 1.68 -10.70 -13.32
C PRO A 205 1.40 -11.83 -14.31
N ALA A 206 2.40 -12.30 -15.05
CA ALA A 206 2.26 -13.39 -16.00
C ALA A 206 3.51 -14.28 -16.03
N LEU A 207 3.30 -15.59 -16.09
CA LEU A 207 4.30 -16.58 -16.43
C LEU A 207 4.06 -16.96 -17.89
N VAL A 208 4.89 -16.45 -18.80
CA VAL A 208 4.86 -16.85 -20.22
C VAL A 208 5.86 -17.97 -20.43
#